data_AF-A0A8T2CWR4-F1
#
_entry.id   AF-A0A8T2CWR4-F1
#
_cell.length_a   1.000
_cell.length_b   1.000
_cell.length_c   1.000
_cell.angle_alpha   90.00
_cell.angle_beta   90.00
_cell.angle_gamma   90.00
#
_symmetry.space_group_name_H-M   'P 1'
#
loop_
_entity.id
_entity.type
_entity.pdbx_description
1 polymer ?
#
loop_
_entity_poly.entity_id
_entity_poly.type
_entity_poly.pdbx_seq_one_letter_code
_entity_poly.pdbx_strand_id
1 'polypeptide(L)'
;MSKFKSQTTTLFIVVVLVCAFVPAFSVEEAEANLLWNTCLVKITLKCALDIIAAVFKNGTMPDPCYNDLVKERKVCHNTLIKYIADKPMLIAHETEYLKKSDDLWKHCVSISKSA
;
A
#
# COMPACT_ATOMS: atom_id res chain seq x y z
N MET A 1 13.00 51.33 -10.06
CA MET A 1 13.55 50.34 -9.11
C MET A 1 12.51 49.59 -8.28
N SER A 2 11.37 50.19 -7.87
CA SER A 2 10.37 49.51 -7.02
C SER A 2 9.65 48.32 -7.67
N LYS A 3 9.24 48.42 -8.95
CA LYS A 3 8.48 47.36 -9.65
C LYS A 3 9.25 46.03 -9.81
N PHE A 4 10.57 46.10 -10.04
CA PHE A 4 11.42 44.91 -10.23
C PHE A 4 11.63 44.13 -8.93
N LYS A 5 11.75 44.86 -7.81
CA LYS A 5 11.88 44.31 -6.45
C LYS A 5 10.57 43.69 -5.96
N SER A 6 9.43 44.25 -6.38
CA SER A 6 8.10 43.71 -6.08
C SER A 6 7.83 42.40 -6.84
N GLN A 7 8.17 42.32 -8.12
CA GLN A 7 7.95 41.11 -8.92
C GLN A 7 8.78 39.92 -8.44
N THR A 8 10.04 40.15 -8.05
CA THR A 8 10.91 39.10 -7.51
C THR A 8 10.35 38.54 -6.20
N THR A 9 9.92 39.41 -5.28
CA THR A 9 9.31 38.98 -4.01
C THR A 9 8.03 38.15 -4.22
N THR A 10 7.16 38.56 -5.15
CA THR A 10 5.93 37.79 -5.46
C THR A 10 6.25 36.41 -6.04
N LEU A 11 7.24 36.31 -6.94
CA LEU A 11 7.68 35.03 -7.49
C LEU A 11 8.21 34.08 -6.41
N PHE A 12 9.04 34.58 -5.48
CA PHE A 12 9.54 33.79 -4.37
C PHE A 12 8.40 33.28 -3.47
N ILE A 13 7.41 34.12 -3.16
CA ILE A 13 6.26 33.73 -2.35
C ILE A 13 5.44 32.64 -3.06
N VAL A 14 5.19 32.78 -4.36
CA VAL A 14 4.45 31.78 -5.14
C VAL A 14 5.18 30.44 -5.18
N VAL A 15 6.51 30.46 -5.39
CA VAL A 15 7.33 29.23 -5.40
C VAL A 15 7.29 28.54 -4.03
N VAL A 16 7.45 29.29 -2.93
CA VAL A 16 7.38 28.73 -1.56
C VAL A 16 5.99 28.15 -1.27
N LEU A 17 4.92 28.82 -1.69
CA LEU A 17 3.56 28.29 -1.55
C LEU A 17 3.43 26.96 -2.30
N VAL A 18 3.83 26.90 -3.58
CA VAL A 18 3.76 25.68 -4.39
C VAL A 18 4.57 24.55 -3.75
N CYS A 19 5.78 24.83 -3.24
CA CYS A 19 6.61 23.82 -2.56
C CYS A 19 6.01 23.35 -1.23
N ALA A 20 5.25 24.18 -0.51
CA ALA A 20 4.57 23.79 0.73
C ALA A 20 3.27 23.00 0.48
N PHE A 21 2.63 23.20 -0.68
CA PHE A 21 1.39 22.51 -1.05
C PHE A 21 1.59 21.23 -1.85
N VAL A 22 2.79 20.96 -2.35
CA VAL A 22 3.14 19.66 -2.94
C VAL A 22 3.65 18.78 -1.79
N PRO A 23 2.88 17.77 -1.34
CA PRO A 23 3.39 16.80 -0.38
C PRO A 23 4.61 16.12 -1.00
N ALA A 24 5.68 15.97 -0.21
CA ALA A 24 6.87 15.23 -0.62
C ALA A 24 6.52 13.73 -0.73
N PHE A 25 5.90 13.34 -1.83
CA PHE A 25 5.46 11.96 -2.11
C PHE A 25 6.62 11.01 -2.47
N SER A 26 7.85 11.52 -2.56
CA SER A 26 8.97 10.79 -3.15
C SER A 26 9.58 9.70 -2.27
N VAL A 27 9.36 9.74 -0.95
CA VAL A 27 9.90 8.74 0.00
C VAL A 27 8.99 7.50 0.07
N GLU A 28 7.66 7.69 0.08
CA GLU A 28 6.68 6.61 0.19
C GLU A 28 6.66 5.71 -1.07
N GLU A 29 6.85 6.30 -2.25
CA GLU A 29 6.79 5.56 -3.52
C GLU A 29 8.02 4.65 -3.72
N ALA A 30 9.21 5.09 -3.31
CA ALA A 30 10.44 4.30 -3.44
C ALA A 30 10.45 3.10 -2.48
N GLU A 31 10.00 3.30 -1.23
CA GLU A 31 9.89 2.25 -0.22
C GLU A 31 8.82 1.22 -0.58
N ALA A 32 7.66 1.69 -1.06
CA ALA A 32 6.61 0.81 -1.59
C ALA A 32 7.14 -0.02 -2.78
N ASN A 33 7.82 0.60 -3.75
CA ASN A 33 8.41 -0.11 -4.90
C ASN A 33 9.43 -1.16 -4.49
N LEU A 34 10.27 -0.90 -3.49
CA LEU A 34 11.25 -1.87 -2.99
C LEU A 34 10.54 -3.03 -2.26
N LEU A 35 9.49 -2.73 -1.49
CA LEU A 35 8.62 -3.74 -0.88
C LEU A 35 7.94 -4.61 -1.94
N TRP A 36 7.38 -4.00 -2.99
CA TRP A 36 6.76 -4.68 -4.11
C TRP A 36 7.78 -5.59 -4.84
N ASN A 37 8.98 -5.10 -5.12
CA ASN A 37 10.03 -5.89 -5.77
C ASN A 37 10.54 -7.06 -4.90
N THR A 38 10.57 -6.90 -3.58
CA THR A 38 11.04 -7.97 -2.68
C THR A 38 9.94 -9.00 -2.39
N CYS A 39 8.68 -8.58 -2.35
CA CYS A 39 7.55 -9.40 -1.92
C CYS A 39 6.67 -9.94 -3.06
N LEU A 40 6.43 -9.17 -4.12
CA LEU A 40 5.56 -9.56 -5.23
C LEU A 40 6.29 -10.29 -6.36
N VAL A 41 7.61 -10.25 -6.46
CA VAL A 41 8.30 -10.96 -7.56
C VAL A 41 8.01 -12.46 -7.56
N LYS A 42 7.53 -13.02 -6.45
CA LYS A 42 7.10 -14.42 -6.35
C LYS A 42 5.56 -14.63 -6.44
N ILE A 43 4.72 -13.59 -6.38
CA ILE A 43 3.22 -13.67 -6.38
C ILE A 43 2.77 -13.18 -7.74
N THR A 44 1.83 -13.86 -8.38
CA THR A 44 1.25 -13.32 -9.60
C THR A 44 0.51 -12.01 -9.30
N LEU A 45 0.64 -11.00 -10.17
CA LEU A 45 -0.05 -9.70 -10.04
C LEU A 45 -1.56 -9.89 -9.79
N LYS A 46 -2.15 -10.93 -10.40
CA LYS A 46 -3.54 -11.31 -10.19
C LYS A 46 -3.84 -11.67 -8.73
N CYS A 47 -3.04 -12.52 -8.10
CA CYS A 47 -3.24 -12.88 -6.70
C CYS A 47 -3.03 -11.70 -5.75
N ALA A 48 -2.11 -10.79 -6.04
CA ALA A 48 -1.95 -9.57 -5.25
C ALA A 48 -3.21 -8.70 -5.25
N LEU A 49 -3.82 -8.49 -6.42
CA LEU A 49 -5.04 -7.71 -6.58
C LEU A 49 -6.24 -8.36 -5.87
N ASP A 50 -6.35 -9.69 -5.97
CA ASP A 50 -7.43 -10.46 -5.36
C ASP A 50 -7.34 -10.42 -3.81
N ILE A 51 -6.14 -10.42 -3.22
CA ILE A 51 -5.92 -10.20 -1.78
C ILE A 51 -6.39 -8.81 -1.33
N ILE A 52 -5.99 -7.77 -2.08
CA ILE A 52 -6.36 -6.38 -1.77
C ILE A 52 -7.89 -6.22 -1.83
N ALA A 53 -8.52 -6.80 -2.84
CA ALA A 53 -9.98 -6.78 -2.97
C ALA A 53 -10.67 -7.52 -1.81
N ALA A 54 -10.15 -8.67 -1.39
CA ALA A 54 -10.71 -9.43 -0.28
C ALA A 54 -10.66 -8.63 1.03
N VAL A 55 -9.51 -8.02 1.34
CA VAL A 55 -9.31 -7.26 2.57
C VAL A 55 -10.12 -5.94 2.56
N PHE A 56 -9.97 -5.11 1.52
CA PHE A 56 -10.47 -3.74 1.53
C PHE A 56 -11.83 -3.54 0.84
N LYS A 57 -12.28 -4.48 0.01
CA LYS A 57 -13.53 -4.36 -0.76
C LYS A 57 -14.55 -5.49 -0.51
N ASN A 58 -14.36 -6.27 0.56
CA ASN A 58 -15.23 -7.41 0.88
C ASN A 58 -15.32 -8.47 -0.25
N GLY A 59 -14.29 -8.57 -1.08
CA GLY A 59 -14.21 -9.58 -2.13
C GLY A 59 -13.87 -10.98 -1.60
N THR A 60 -13.94 -11.98 -2.48
CA THR A 60 -13.58 -13.37 -2.19
C THR A 60 -12.27 -13.70 -2.90
N MET A 61 -11.36 -14.38 -2.21
CA MET A 61 -10.08 -14.81 -2.79
C MET A 61 -10.27 -16.12 -3.60
N PRO A 62 -9.82 -16.17 -4.86
CA PRO A 62 -9.96 -17.38 -5.67
C PRO A 62 -8.90 -18.44 -5.31
N ASP A 63 -9.31 -19.71 -5.34
CA ASP A 63 -8.53 -20.91 -4.97
C ASP A 63 -7.07 -21.01 -5.49
N PRO A 64 -6.73 -20.64 -6.74
CA PRO A 64 -5.36 -20.80 -7.25
C PRO A 64 -4.31 -19.97 -6.51
N CYS A 65 -4.70 -18.96 -5.72
CA CYS A 65 -3.75 -18.07 -5.04
C CYS A 65 -3.25 -18.59 -3.68
N TYR A 66 -3.87 -19.63 -3.12
CA TYR A 66 -3.55 -20.11 -1.77
C TYR A 66 -2.13 -20.70 -1.66
N ASN A 67 -1.68 -21.46 -2.66
CA ASN A 67 -0.39 -22.15 -2.63
C ASN A 67 0.81 -21.19 -2.73
N ASP A 68 0.64 -20.09 -3.48
CA ASP A 68 1.66 -19.06 -3.62
C ASP A 68 1.83 -18.25 -2.33
N LEU A 69 0.76 -18.01 -1.57
CA LEU A 69 0.86 -17.29 -0.28
C LEU A 69 1.65 -18.10 0.76
N VAL A 70 1.38 -19.40 0.90
CA VAL A 70 1.76 -20.17 2.10
C VAL A 70 3.26 -20.45 2.20
N LYS A 71 3.97 -20.60 1.08
CA LYS A 71 5.37 -21.06 1.10
C LYS A 71 6.38 -20.01 1.56
N GLU A 72 6.11 -18.70 1.43
CA GLU A 72 7.13 -17.68 1.71
C GLU A 72 6.62 -16.32 2.27
N ARG A 73 5.32 -16.13 2.57
CA ARG A 73 4.77 -14.76 2.49
C ARG A 73 3.89 -14.21 3.60
N LYS A 74 3.89 -14.75 4.82
CA LYS A 74 3.17 -14.07 5.91
C LYS A 74 3.71 -12.66 6.14
N VAL A 75 5.04 -12.49 6.11
CA VAL A 75 5.69 -11.18 6.30
C VAL A 75 5.26 -10.21 5.18
N CYS A 76 5.32 -10.64 3.92
CA CYS A 76 4.93 -9.81 2.79
C CYS A 76 3.44 -9.45 2.76
N HIS A 77 2.57 -10.42 3.10
CA HIS A 77 1.13 -10.19 3.26
C HIS A 77 0.87 -9.15 4.35
N ASN A 78 1.46 -9.32 5.52
CA ASN A 78 1.29 -8.40 6.64
C ASN A 78 1.81 -7.01 6.33
N THR A 79 3.01 -6.88 5.73
CA THR A 79 3.58 -5.58 5.40
C THR A 79 2.80 -4.84 4.32
N LEU A 80 2.30 -5.55 3.30
CA LEU A 80 1.45 -4.95 2.27
C LEU A 80 0.14 -4.41 2.85
N ILE A 81 -0.56 -5.23 3.64
CA ILE A 81 -1.83 -4.82 4.21
C ILE A 81 -1.62 -3.66 5.19
N LYS A 82 -0.56 -3.70 6.00
CA LYS A 82 -0.23 -2.59 6.91
C LYS A 82 0.05 -1.30 6.14
N TYR A 83 0.90 -1.35 5.11
CA TYR A 83 1.20 -0.18 4.27
C TYR A 83 -0.07 0.46 3.67
N ILE A 84 -1.03 -0.35 3.22
CA ILE A 84 -2.29 0.17 2.68
C ILE A 84 -3.17 0.71 3.81
N ALA A 85 -3.26 0.01 4.95
CA ALA A 85 -4.06 0.42 6.09
C ALA A 85 -3.56 1.70 6.76
N ASP A 86 -2.24 1.97 6.70
CA ASP A 86 -1.60 3.18 7.22
C ASP A 86 -1.93 4.44 6.40
N LYS A 87 -2.55 4.29 5.21
CA LYS A 87 -2.94 5.45 4.40
C LYS A 87 -3.97 6.31 5.13
N PRO A 88 -3.90 7.65 5.03
CA PRO A 88 -4.78 8.57 5.79
C PRO A 88 -6.28 8.32 5.62
N MET A 89 -6.68 7.77 4.47
CA MET A 89 -8.06 7.45 4.14
C MET A 89 -8.56 6.10 4.67
N LEU A 90 -7.66 5.25 5.19
CA LEU A 90 -7.95 3.90 5.67
C LEU A 90 -7.56 3.69 7.15
N ILE A 91 -6.70 4.54 7.72
CA ILE A 91 -6.18 4.42 9.09
C ILE A 91 -7.27 4.35 10.17
N ALA A 92 -8.42 5.00 9.96
CA ALA A 92 -9.55 4.95 10.89
C ALA A 92 -10.09 3.52 11.12
N HIS A 93 -9.87 2.62 10.16
CA HIS A 93 -10.29 1.22 10.18
C HIS A 93 -9.10 0.24 10.12
N GLU A 94 -7.88 0.72 10.43
CA GLU A 94 -6.64 -0.07 10.33
C GLU A 94 -6.77 -1.42 11.06
N THR A 95 -7.22 -1.39 12.32
CA THR A 95 -7.40 -2.59 13.15
C THR A 95 -8.36 -3.61 12.51
N GLU A 96 -9.42 -3.14 11.86
CA GLU A 96 -10.40 -3.99 11.17
C GLU A 96 -9.78 -4.67 9.95
N TYR A 97 -9.05 -3.92 9.13
CA TYR A 97 -8.36 -4.45 7.95
C TYR A 97 -7.26 -5.44 8.31
N LEU A 98 -6.48 -5.16 9.36
CA LEU A 98 -5.44 -6.07 9.86
C LEU A 98 -6.04 -7.37 10.38
N LYS A 99 -7.13 -7.32 11.16
CA LYS A 99 -7.83 -8.51 11.63
C LYS A 99 -8.37 -9.35 10.47
N LYS A 100 -9.02 -8.71 9.51
CA LYS A 100 -9.59 -9.38 8.34
C LYS A 100 -8.52 -10.04 7.47
N SER A 101 -7.37 -9.38 7.34
CA SER A 101 -6.19 -9.91 6.68
C SER A 101 -5.63 -11.16 7.37
N ASP A 102 -5.53 -11.16 8.70
CA ASP A 102 -5.08 -12.31 9.49
C ASP A 102 -6.04 -13.50 9.37
N ASP A 103 -7.35 -13.25 9.37
CA ASP A 103 -8.36 -14.30 9.23
C ASP A 103 -8.35 -14.89 7.81
N LEU A 104 -8.18 -14.05 6.79
CA LEU A 104 -7.95 -14.51 5.41
C LEU A 104 -6.70 -15.39 5.32
N TRP A 105 -5.59 -14.96 5.93
CA TRP A 105 -4.35 -15.75 5.96
C TRP A 105 -4.52 -17.11 6.63
N LYS A 106 -5.20 -17.18 7.78
CA LYS A 106 -5.48 -18.45 8.46
C LYS A 106 -6.32 -19.38 7.59
N HIS A 107 -7.31 -18.83 6.88
CA HIS A 107 -8.13 -19.59 5.95
C HIS A 107 -7.29 -20.14 4.79
N CYS A 108 -6.41 -19.33 4.20
CA CYS A 108 -5.46 -19.75 3.17
C CYS A 108 -4.59 -20.93 3.63
N VAL A 109 -4.02 -20.82 4.83
CA VAL A 109 -3.17 -21.87 5.42
C VAL A 109 -3.97 -23.15 5.65
N SER A 110 -5.22 -23.04 6.10
CA SER A 110 -6.10 -24.20 6.31
C SER A 110 -6.34 -24.95 4.99
N ILE A 111 -6.69 -24.24 3.93
CA ILE A 111 -6.98 -24.83 2.61
C ILE A 111 -5.73 -25.50 2.03
N SER A 112 -4.57 -24.84 2.13
CA SER A 112 -3.30 -25.39 1.60
C SER A 112 -2.83 -26.68 2.28
N LYS A 113 -3.24 -26.92 3.53
CA LYS A 113 -2.89 -28.14 4.29
C LYS A 113 -3.79 -29.33 3.94
N SER A 114 -4.95 -29.07 3.36
CA SER A 114 -5.94 -30.07 2.96
C SER A 114 -5.84 -30.46 1.48
N ALA A 115 -4.94 -29.83 0.72
CA ALA A 115 -4.71 -30.05 -0.71
C ALA A 115 -3.51 -30.98 -0.98
#